data_AF-A0A4Q3Y2N6-F1
#
_entry.id   AF-A0A4Q3Y2N6-F1
#
_cell.length_a   1.000
_cell.length_b   1.000
_cell.length_c   1.000
_cell.angle_alpha   90.00
_cell.angle_beta   90.00
_cell.angle_gamma   90.00
#
_symmetry.space_group_name_H-M   'P 1'
#
loop_
_entity.id
_entity.type
_entity.pdbx_description
1 polymer ?
#
loop_
_entity_poly.entity_id
_entity_poly.type
_entity_poly.pdbx_seq_one_letter_code
_entity_poly.pdbx_strand_id
1 'polypeptide(L)'
;MKRILLLLAGAVLVAPALAKDPEVIQLSADTYMVTYQNHAGIFARDTTTKKKVIETASRFAESKGMVLQPISMDFRDVGNGPAQWPSADYTFRLVPKGQESGAVDPAATSTSSNPDMYTELLRLDDLHKKGILTDAEFAGQKAKILARP
;
A
#
# COMPACT_ATOMS: atom_id res chain seq x y z
N MET A 1 -6.75 -7.60 -48.23
CA MET A 1 -7.52 -6.44 -47.72
C MET A 1 -8.87 -6.92 -47.20
N LYS A 2 -9.10 -6.89 -45.87
CA LYS A 2 -10.35 -6.47 -45.22
C LYS A 2 -10.17 -6.69 -43.70
N ARG A 3 -10.46 -5.64 -42.94
CA ARG A 3 -10.23 -5.50 -41.50
C ARG A 3 -11.24 -6.37 -40.75
N ILE A 4 -10.79 -7.25 -39.85
CA ILE A 4 -11.67 -7.95 -38.91
C ILE A 4 -11.77 -7.12 -37.63
N LEU A 5 -13.01 -6.74 -37.37
CA LEU A 5 -13.52 -5.87 -36.32
C LEU A 5 -13.49 -6.61 -34.97
N LEU A 6 -13.14 -5.84 -33.93
CA LEU A 6 -13.29 -6.15 -32.50
C LEU A 6 -14.65 -6.77 -32.15
N LEU A 7 -14.64 -7.81 -31.30
CA LEU A 7 -15.77 -8.16 -30.46
C LEU A 7 -15.28 -8.53 -29.06
N LEU A 8 -15.78 -7.76 -28.09
CA LEU A 8 -15.70 -7.95 -26.65
C LEU A 8 -15.93 -9.42 -26.26
N ALA A 9 -14.95 -10.04 -25.62
CA ALA A 9 -15.15 -11.28 -24.87
C ALA A 9 -15.05 -10.95 -23.39
N GLY A 10 -16.21 -10.84 -22.73
CA GLY A 10 -16.31 -10.83 -21.29
C GLY A 10 -15.74 -12.13 -20.73
N ALA A 11 -14.73 -12.01 -19.88
CA ALA A 11 -14.25 -13.13 -19.09
C ALA A 11 -14.94 -13.07 -17.71
N VAL A 12 -16.15 -13.62 -17.65
CA VAL A 12 -16.65 -14.23 -16.42
C VAL A 12 -15.86 -15.52 -16.26
N LEU A 13 -14.99 -15.58 -15.25
CA LEU A 13 -14.37 -16.83 -14.80
C LEU A 13 -14.94 -17.16 -13.43
N VAL A 14 -15.81 -18.17 -13.39
CA VAL A 14 -16.26 -18.84 -12.15
C VAL A 14 -15.59 -20.19 -12.10
N ALA A 15 -14.84 -20.48 -11.03
CA ALA A 15 -14.72 -21.82 -10.44
C ALA A 15 -14.02 -21.75 -9.05
N PRO A 16 -14.34 -22.68 -8.13
CA PRO A 16 -14.24 -22.50 -6.68
C PRO A 16 -12.95 -23.08 -6.09
N ALA A 17 -12.40 -22.49 -5.02
CA ALA A 17 -11.43 -23.15 -4.16
C ALA A 17 -11.40 -22.61 -2.73
N LEU A 18 -11.23 -23.56 -1.83
CA LEU A 18 -11.25 -23.53 -0.39
C LEU A 18 -9.94 -22.94 0.15
N ALA A 19 -9.86 -21.62 0.21
CA ALA A 19 -9.01 -20.76 1.02
C ALA A 19 -9.28 -19.38 0.46
N LYS A 20 -10.04 -18.51 1.16
CA LYS A 20 -10.53 -17.25 0.57
C LYS A 20 -9.38 -16.50 -0.09
N ASP A 21 -9.30 -16.57 -1.42
CA ASP A 21 -8.27 -15.90 -2.17
C ASP A 21 -8.45 -14.38 -2.04
N PRO A 22 -7.38 -13.60 -2.17
CA PRO A 22 -7.46 -12.14 -2.15
C PRO A 22 -8.48 -11.67 -3.19
N GLU A 23 -9.52 -10.98 -2.74
CA GLU A 23 -10.63 -10.53 -3.56
C GLU A 23 -10.35 -9.12 -4.08
N VAL A 24 -10.36 -8.94 -5.40
CA VAL A 24 -10.20 -7.63 -6.05
C VAL A 24 -11.59 -7.03 -6.27
N ILE A 25 -11.88 -5.92 -5.59
CA ILE A 25 -13.12 -5.16 -5.67
C ILE A 25 -12.84 -3.86 -6.42
N GLN A 26 -13.64 -3.54 -7.45
CA GLN A 26 -13.56 -2.24 -8.12
C GLN A 26 -14.34 -1.20 -7.33
N LEU A 27 -13.66 -0.17 -6.83
CA LEU A 27 -14.30 0.94 -6.10
C LEU A 27 -14.74 2.06 -7.05
N SER A 28 -13.92 2.37 -8.06
CA SER A 28 -14.19 3.39 -9.07
C SER A 28 -13.64 2.99 -10.45
N ALA A 29 -13.78 3.86 -11.46
CA ALA A 29 -13.27 3.62 -12.80
C ALA A 29 -11.76 3.32 -12.83
N ASP A 30 -10.97 3.96 -11.95
CA ASP A 30 -9.51 3.83 -11.87
C ASP A 30 -9.01 3.24 -10.54
N THR A 31 -9.88 3.07 -9.55
CA THR A 31 -9.54 2.64 -8.19
C THR A 31 -10.07 1.25 -7.88
N TYR A 32 -9.21 0.42 -7.31
CA TYR A 32 -9.45 -0.97 -6.95
C TYR A 32 -8.99 -1.22 -5.51
N MET A 33 -9.56 -2.24 -4.89
CA MET A 33 -9.21 -2.68 -3.56
C MET A 33 -9.01 -4.18 -3.56
N VAL A 34 -7.91 -4.65 -2.98
CA VAL A 34 -7.69 -6.07 -2.69
C VAL A 34 -7.90 -6.28 -1.21
N THR A 35 -8.87 -7.12 -0.86
CA THR A 35 -9.07 -7.57 0.53
C THR A 35 -8.62 -9.01 0.68
N TYR A 36 -7.88 -9.31 1.74
CA TYR A 36 -7.47 -10.67 2.07
C TYR A 36 -7.58 -10.91 3.56
N GLN A 37 -8.29 -11.97 3.93
CA GLN A 37 -8.41 -12.43 5.30
C GLN A 37 -7.64 -13.74 5.46
N ASN A 38 -6.65 -13.75 6.33
CA ASN A 38 -5.82 -14.93 6.54
C ASN A 38 -6.34 -15.72 7.75
N HIS A 39 -7.01 -16.85 7.47
CA HIS A 39 -7.52 -17.75 8.51
C HIS A 39 -6.46 -18.67 9.12
N ALA A 40 -5.16 -18.45 8.84
CA ALA A 40 -4.07 -19.25 9.43
C ALA A 40 -3.85 -18.99 10.95
N GLY A 41 -4.71 -18.22 11.61
CA GLY A 41 -4.69 -18.00 13.06
C GLY A 41 -3.38 -17.40 13.55
N ILE A 42 -2.88 -17.88 14.70
CA ILE A 42 -1.67 -17.40 15.38
C ILE A 42 -0.39 -17.59 14.51
N PHE A 43 -0.47 -18.37 13.41
CA PHE A 43 0.62 -18.58 12.46
C PHE A 43 0.57 -17.65 11.24
N ALA A 44 -0.50 -16.87 11.11
CA ALA A 44 -0.61 -15.83 10.10
C ALA A 44 0.36 -14.70 10.46
N ARG A 45 1.58 -14.75 9.90
CA ARG A 45 2.52 -13.64 10.00
C ARG A 45 1.99 -12.47 9.18
N ASP A 46 1.96 -11.27 9.74
CA ASP A 46 1.49 -10.05 9.06
C ASP A 46 2.16 -9.82 7.71
N THR A 47 3.42 -10.25 7.59
CA THR A 47 4.21 -10.18 6.37
C THR A 47 3.65 -11.03 5.23
N THR A 48 3.03 -12.18 5.49
CA THR A 48 2.47 -13.04 4.43
C THR A 48 1.15 -12.48 3.91
N THR A 49 0.31 -11.96 4.80
CA THR A 49 -0.97 -11.32 4.44
C THR A 49 -0.75 -10.05 3.63
N LYS A 50 0.15 -9.15 4.09
CA LYS A 50 0.53 -7.93 3.34
C LYS A 50 1.17 -8.26 1.99
N LYS A 51 2.10 -9.21 1.96
CA LYS A 51 2.74 -9.64 0.70
C LYS A 51 1.72 -10.14 -0.30
N LYS A 52 0.75 -10.96 0.13
CA LYS A 52 -0.25 -11.55 -0.77
C LYS A 52 -1.18 -10.49 -1.39
N VAL A 53 -1.59 -9.46 -0.63
CA VAL A 53 -2.42 -8.38 -1.20
C VAL A 53 -1.64 -7.52 -2.19
N ILE A 54 -0.38 -7.21 -1.90
CA ILE A 54 0.50 -6.44 -2.79
C ILE A 54 0.78 -7.22 -4.08
N GLU A 55 1.15 -8.50 -3.97
CA GLU A 55 1.43 -9.35 -5.13
C GLU A 55 0.21 -9.49 -6.03
N THR A 56 -0.97 -9.65 -5.43
CA THR A 56 -2.23 -9.76 -6.17
C THR A 56 -2.55 -8.47 -6.91
N ALA A 57 -2.38 -7.33 -6.25
CA ALA A 57 -2.61 -6.04 -6.84
C ALA A 57 -1.59 -5.73 -7.97
N SER A 58 -0.31 -6.06 -7.78
CA SER A 58 0.74 -5.91 -8.81
C SER A 58 0.41 -6.75 -10.04
N ARG A 59 0.07 -8.03 -9.83
CA ARG A 59 -0.33 -8.93 -10.91
C ARG A 59 -1.56 -8.42 -11.65
N PHE A 60 -2.52 -7.84 -10.93
CA PHE A 60 -3.70 -7.24 -11.54
C PHE A 60 -3.35 -6.01 -12.41
N ALA A 61 -2.45 -5.15 -11.95
CA ALA A 61 -1.97 -4.01 -12.73
C ALA A 61 -1.20 -4.45 -13.98
N GLU A 62 -0.27 -5.41 -13.83
CA GLU A 62 0.51 -6.01 -14.91
C GLU A 62 -0.41 -6.66 -15.96
N SER A 63 -1.45 -7.38 -15.53
CA SER A 63 -2.44 -8.00 -16.44
C SER A 63 -3.18 -6.98 -17.32
N LYS A 64 -3.28 -5.72 -16.87
CA LYS A 64 -3.90 -4.61 -17.61
C LYS A 64 -2.88 -3.76 -18.36
N GLY A 65 -1.58 -4.06 -18.24
CA GLY A 65 -0.50 -3.24 -18.78
C GLY A 65 -0.40 -1.85 -18.12
N MET A 66 -0.91 -1.73 -16.90
CA MET A 66 -0.94 -0.49 -16.12
C MET A 66 0.03 -0.59 -14.95
N VAL A 67 0.43 0.55 -14.42
CA VAL A 67 1.24 0.66 -13.21
C VAL A 67 0.31 0.75 -12.01
N LEU A 68 0.63 -0.04 -10.98
CA LEU A 68 -0.04 0.04 -9.71
C LEU A 68 0.46 1.28 -8.95
N GLN A 69 -0.47 2.12 -8.52
CA GLN A 69 -0.19 3.23 -7.62
C GLN A 69 -0.92 2.99 -6.28
N PRO A 70 -0.20 2.82 -5.15
CA PRO A 70 -0.83 2.66 -3.84
C PRO A 70 -1.59 3.92 -3.43
N ILE A 71 -2.79 3.75 -2.87
CA ILE A 71 -3.55 4.82 -2.23
C ILE A 71 -3.51 4.65 -0.72
N SER A 72 -3.96 3.50 -0.22
CA SER A 72 -4.00 3.20 1.21
C SER A 72 -3.85 1.70 1.42
N MET A 73 -3.31 1.33 2.58
CA MET A 73 -3.24 -0.05 3.02
C MET A 73 -3.59 -0.10 4.49
N ASP A 74 -4.72 -0.72 4.78
CA ASP A 74 -5.19 -0.97 6.12
C ASP A 74 -4.87 -2.41 6.50
N PHE A 75 -4.20 -2.57 7.62
CA PHE A 75 -3.88 -3.89 8.17
C PHE A 75 -4.50 -4.03 9.54
N ARG A 76 -5.23 -5.11 9.73
CA ARG A 76 -5.74 -5.51 11.04
C ARG A 76 -4.96 -6.72 11.47
N ASP A 77 -4.22 -6.56 12.57
CA ASP A 77 -3.50 -7.64 13.23
C ASP A 77 -4.49 -8.68 13.79
N VAL A 78 -3.96 -9.85 14.17
CA VAL A 78 -4.75 -10.85 14.90
C VAL A 78 -5.21 -10.24 16.23
N GLY A 79 -6.50 -10.34 16.52
CA GLY A 79 -7.06 -9.82 17.77
C GLY A 79 -7.01 -10.85 18.90
N ASN A 80 -7.26 -10.38 20.13
CA ASN A 80 -7.26 -11.24 21.34
C ASN A 80 -8.55 -12.06 21.52
N GLY A 81 -9.55 -11.89 20.64
CA GLY A 81 -10.85 -12.56 20.71
C GLY A 81 -10.98 -13.75 19.76
N PRO A 82 -11.91 -14.68 20.03
CA PRO A 82 -12.24 -15.76 19.11
C PRO A 82 -12.69 -15.18 17.76
N ALA A 83 -12.20 -15.76 16.66
CA ALA A 83 -12.48 -15.37 15.27
C ALA A 83 -11.95 -14.00 14.81
N GLN A 84 -11.00 -13.38 15.52
CA GLN A 84 -10.32 -12.17 15.05
C GLN A 84 -9.11 -12.51 14.17
N TRP A 85 -9.37 -12.77 12.89
CA TRP A 85 -8.34 -13.10 11.90
C TRP A 85 -7.64 -11.85 11.35
N PRO A 86 -6.32 -11.92 11.06
CA PRO A 86 -5.65 -10.84 10.39
C PRO A 86 -6.26 -10.60 9.01
N SER A 87 -6.48 -9.33 8.70
CA SER A 87 -7.03 -8.88 7.42
C SER A 87 -6.22 -7.73 6.88
N ALA A 88 -6.06 -7.69 5.57
CA ALA A 88 -5.41 -6.61 4.86
C ALA A 88 -6.34 -6.10 3.77
N ASP A 89 -6.63 -4.81 3.81
CA ASP A 89 -7.37 -4.09 2.79
C ASP A 89 -6.39 -3.16 2.09
N TYR A 90 -6.15 -3.41 0.80
CA TYR A 90 -5.19 -2.65 0.01
C TYR A 90 -5.87 -1.94 -1.14
N THR A 91 -5.97 -0.62 -1.06
CA THR A 91 -6.55 0.23 -2.10
C THR A 91 -5.45 0.80 -2.98
N PHE A 92 -5.62 0.64 -4.29
CA PHE A 92 -4.69 1.12 -5.30
C PHE A 92 -5.44 1.64 -6.50
N ARG A 93 -4.82 2.56 -7.23
CA ARG A 93 -5.28 2.98 -8.54
C ARG A 93 -4.38 2.41 -9.63
N LEU A 94 -4.95 2.21 -10.80
CA LEU A 94 -4.20 1.84 -11.98
C LEU A 94 -3.93 3.09 -12.80
N VAL A 95 -2.67 3.34 -13.10
CA VAL A 95 -2.25 4.45 -13.94
C VAL A 95 -1.52 3.93 -15.17
N PRO A 96 -1.69 4.55 -16.35
CA PRO A 96 -0.87 4.21 -17.51
C PRO A 96 0.62 4.36 -17.21
N LYS A 97 1.44 3.44 -17.74
CA LYS A 97 2.89 3.50 -17.64
C LYS A 97 3.41 4.80 -18.27
N GLY A 98 3.93 5.72 -17.45
CA GLY A 98 4.27 7.09 -17.86
C GLY A 98 3.41 8.21 -17.27
N GLN A 99 2.30 7.89 -16.58
CA GLN A 99 1.59 8.82 -15.68
C GLN A 99 1.71 8.41 -14.22
N GLU A 100 2.83 7.76 -13.91
CA GLU A 100 3.29 7.49 -12.55
C GLU A 100 3.56 8.87 -11.94
N SER A 101 2.55 9.44 -11.26
CA SER A 101 2.69 10.70 -10.53
C SER A 101 3.64 10.46 -9.37
N GLY A 102 4.94 10.47 -9.65
CA GLY A 102 6.03 10.17 -8.73
C GLY A 102 7.31 9.64 -9.36
N ALA A 103 7.35 9.30 -10.66
CA ALA A 103 8.61 9.04 -11.34
C ALA A 103 9.25 10.36 -11.77
N VAL A 104 10.09 10.87 -10.87
CA VAL A 104 11.08 11.91 -11.07
C VAL A 104 11.72 11.80 -12.45
N ASP A 105 11.47 12.78 -13.32
CA ASP A 105 12.41 13.14 -14.36
C ASP A 105 13.76 13.40 -13.67
N PRO A 106 14.88 12.73 -14.04
CA PRO A 106 16.18 12.99 -13.41
C PRO A 106 16.76 14.38 -13.76
N ALA A 107 15.96 15.29 -14.32
CA ALA A 107 16.37 16.60 -14.79
C ALA A 107 15.26 17.67 -14.62
N ALA A 108 14.67 17.80 -13.43
CA ALA A 108 13.88 19.00 -13.08
C ALA A 108 13.78 19.24 -11.56
N THR A 109 14.78 19.96 -11.04
CA THR A 109 14.70 20.99 -9.99
C THR A 109 13.68 20.84 -8.84
N SER A 110 14.21 20.41 -7.69
CA SER A 110 13.92 20.89 -6.33
C SER A 110 12.70 21.82 -6.12
N THR A 111 11.68 21.30 -5.47
CA THR A 111 10.87 22.05 -4.49
C THR A 111 10.91 21.28 -3.17
N SER A 112 11.85 21.70 -2.32
CA SER A 112 12.06 21.24 -0.96
C SER A 112 10.99 21.83 -0.04
N SER A 113 10.11 20.98 0.51
CA SER A 113 9.58 21.08 1.89
C SER A 113 8.55 19.95 2.12
N ASN A 114 8.71 18.94 2.98
CA ASN A 114 9.84 18.49 3.79
C ASN A 114 9.52 17.03 4.27
N PRO A 115 9.51 16.01 3.38
CA PRO A 115 9.28 14.61 3.78
C PRO A 115 10.37 14.11 4.76
N ASP A 116 11.56 14.71 4.69
CA ASP A 116 12.67 14.44 5.60
C ASP A 116 12.34 14.93 7.03
N MET A 117 11.70 16.09 7.19
CA MET A 117 11.31 16.63 8.50
C MET A 117 10.37 15.70 9.27
N TYR A 118 9.32 15.19 8.62
CA TYR A 118 8.38 14.26 9.26
C TYR A 118 9.08 12.96 9.67
N THR A 119 9.95 12.45 8.80
CA THR A 119 10.74 11.25 9.06
C THR A 119 11.70 11.44 10.24
N GLU A 120 12.32 12.62 10.36
CA GLU A 120 13.17 12.98 11.49
C GLU A 120 12.40 13.09 12.81
N LEU A 121 11.21 13.72 12.79
CA LEU A 121 10.34 13.81 13.97
C LEU A 121 9.89 12.44 14.47
N LEU A 122 9.56 11.52 13.55
CA LEU A 122 9.16 10.16 13.90
C LEU A 122 10.31 9.37 14.54
N ARG A 123 11.53 9.51 14.01
CA ARG A 123 12.73 8.87 14.58
C ARG A 123 13.05 9.40 15.98
N LEU A 124 12.87 10.69 16.21
CA LEU A 124 13.08 11.32 17.52
C LEU A 124 12.11 10.78 18.58
N ASP A 125 10.84 10.62 18.20
CA ASP A 125 9.81 10.08 19.10
C ASP A 125 10.10 8.62 19.46
N ASP A 126 10.56 7.82 18.50
CA ASP A 126 10.99 6.44 18.73
C ASP A 126 12.20 6.35 19.68
N LEU A 127 13.18 7.26 19.56
CA LEU A 127 14.36 7.27 20.43
C LEU A 127 14.03 7.73 21.86
N HIS A 128 13.09 8.66 22.00
CA HIS A 128 12.58 9.12 23.29
C HIS A 128 11.78 8.01 23.99
N LYS A 129 10.88 7.32 23.29
CA LYS A 129 10.14 6.15 23.81
C LYS A 129 11.04 5.00 24.23
N LYS A 130 12.19 4.83 23.56
CA LYS A 130 13.21 3.84 23.93
C LYS A 130 14.06 4.25 25.13
N GLY A 131 13.87 5.47 25.66
CA GLY A 131 14.65 6.00 26.78
C GLY A 131 16.11 6.32 26.42
N ILE A 132 16.44 6.42 25.12
CA ILE A 132 17.78 6.78 24.64
C ILE A 132 17.99 8.29 24.72
N LEU A 133 16.90 9.05 24.54
CA LEU A 133 16.85 10.50 24.68
C LEU A 133 16.08 10.87 25.94
N THR A 134 16.59 11.86 26.68
CA THR A 134 15.84 12.49 27.77
C THR A 134 14.78 13.45 27.23
N ASP A 135 13.75 13.77 28.04
CA ASP A 135 12.68 14.71 27.65
C ASP A 135 13.23 16.07 27.19
N ALA A 136 14.29 16.56 27.85
CA ALA A 136 14.93 17.82 27.54
C ALA A 136 15.63 17.81 26.17
N GLU A 137 16.31 16.70 25.83
CA GLU A 137 17.00 16.55 24.55
C GLU A 137 16.03 16.36 23.39
N PHE A 138 14.95 15.61 23.62
CA PHE A 138 13.87 15.43 22.64
C PHE A 138 13.20 16.77 22.29
N ALA A 139 12.85 17.57 23.30
CA ALA A 139 12.25 18.89 23.09
C ALA A 139 13.19 19.83 22.31
N GLY A 140 14.48 19.81 22.62
CA GLY A 140 15.49 20.62 21.93
C GLY A 140 15.65 20.25 20.45
N GLN A 141 15.72 18.96 20.12
CA GLN A 141 15.86 18.53 18.73
C GLN A 141 14.57 18.73 17.91
N LYS A 142 13.40 18.49 18.51
CA LYS A 142 12.11 18.76 17.87
C LYS A 142 11.97 20.23 17.49
N ALA A 143 12.31 21.14 18.40
CA ALA A 143 12.27 22.58 18.12
C ALA A 143 13.24 22.96 16.99
N LYS A 144 14.43 22.35 16.95
CA LYS A 144 15.43 22.58 15.90
C LYS A 144 14.97 22.11 14.52
N ILE A 145 14.26 20.99 14.45
CA ILE A 145 13.71 20.43 13.21
C ILE A 145 12.53 21.28 12.71
N LEU A 146 11.67 21.74 13.62
CA LEU A 146 10.53 22.62 13.26
C LEU A 146 10.96 24.03 12.85
N ALA A 147 12.12 24.49 13.33
CA ALA A 147 12.68 25.80 12.99
C ALA A 147 13.50 25.79 11.67
N ARG A 148 13.64 24.64 11.01
CA ARG A 148 14.37 24.50 9.75
C ARG A 148 13.39 24.76 8.59
N PRO A 149 13.50 25.90 7.88
CA PRO A 149 12.61 26.23 6.76
C PRO A 149 12.82 25.31 5.55
#